data_AF-A0A485LCL5-F1
#
_entry.id   AF-A0A485LCL5-F1
#
_cell.length_a   1.000
_cell.length_b   1.000
_cell.length_c   1.000
_cell.angle_alpha   90.00
_cell.angle_beta   90.00
_cell.angle_gamma   90.00
#
_symmetry.space_group_name_H-M   'P 1'
#
loop_
_entity.id
_entity.type
_entity.pdbx_description
1 polymer ?
#
loop_
_entity_poly.entity_id
_entity_poly.type
_entity_poly.pdbx_seq_one_letter_code
_entity_poly.pdbx_strand_id
1 'polypeptide(L)'
;MCVLINGQIAQELRRGKSVIRSFLASPETYGTAKRQGRPRKLSPETERQILDVGWANEMNAREVIDHLHLDGVNVRQVQRLFQADKRLNTSATPMPSTSLLSLCGDVGEERADDMEHLSMLDI
;
A
#
# COMPACT_ATOMS: atom_id res chain seq x y z
N MET A 1 -30.71 13.70 -44.63
CA MET A 1 -30.76 15.14 -44.30
C MET A 1 -30.51 15.37 -42.80
N CYS A 2 -29.25 15.44 -42.34
CA CYS A 2 -28.96 15.67 -40.89
C CYS A 2 -27.66 16.46 -40.62
N VAL A 3 -26.83 16.72 -41.64
CA VAL A 3 -25.53 17.40 -41.47
C VAL A 3 -25.67 18.88 -41.09
N LEU A 4 -26.78 19.52 -41.49
CA LEU A 4 -27.04 20.95 -41.25
C LEU A 4 -27.31 21.26 -39.76
N ILE A 5 -28.10 20.42 -39.08
CA ILE A 5 -28.45 20.61 -37.65
C ILE A 5 -27.20 20.50 -36.76
N ASN A 6 -26.33 19.54 -37.03
CA ASN A 6 -25.07 19.38 -36.29
C ASN A 6 -24.14 20.60 -36.42
N GLY A 7 -24.19 21.30 -37.55
CA GLY A 7 -23.43 22.53 -37.77
C GLY A 7 -23.91 23.69 -36.91
N GLN A 8 -25.23 23.87 -36.80
CA GLN A 8 -25.84 24.91 -35.98
C GLN A 8 -25.61 24.64 -34.49
N ILE A 9 -25.83 23.40 -34.04
CA ILE A 9 -25.55 22.97 -32.66
C ILE A 9 -24.06 23.17 -32.31
N ALA A 10 -23.15 22.92 -33.25
CA ALA A 10 -21.71 23.14 -33.04
C ALA A 10 -21.34 24.61 -32.82
N GLN A 11 -22.00 25.53 -33.53
CA GLN A 11 -21.79 26.97 -33.36
C GLN A 11 -22.38 27.46 -32.03
N GLU A 12 -23.59 27.01 -31.70
CA GLU A 12 -24.31 27.42 -30.50
C GLU A 12 -23.65 26.88 -29.22
N LEU A 13 -23.27 25.60 -29.20
CA LEU A 13 -22.58 24.97 -28.07
C LEU A 13 -21.06 25.21 -28.05
N ARG A 14 -20.50 25.83 -29.09
CA ARG A 14 -19.05 26.00 -29.32
C ARG A 14 -18.26 24.70 -29.12
N ARG A 15 -18.79 23.58 -29.64
CA ARG A 15 -18.16 22.25 -29.57
C ARG A 15 -17.87 21.70 -30.96
N GLY A 16 -16.87 20.84 -31.05
CA GLY A 16 -16.52 20.17 -32.30
C GLY A 16 -17.67 19.31 -32.83
N LYS A 17 -17.90 19.34 -34.13
CA LYS A 17 -18.95 18.54 -34.81
C LYS A 17 -18.82 17.04 -34.52
N SER A 18 -17.60 16.53 -34.37
CA SER A 18 -17.35 15.12 -34.01
C SER A 18 -17.84 14.78 -32.61
N VAL A 19 -17.64 15.67 -31.64
CA VAL A 19 -18.09 15.50 -30.25
C VAL A 19 -19.61 15.45 -30.19
N ILE A 20 -20.29 16.36 -30.88
CA ILE A 20 -21.76 16.41 -30.95
C ILE A 20 -22.30 15.15 -31.61
N ARG A 21 -21.68 14.71 -32.72
CA ARG A 21 -22.07 13.46 -33.39
C ARG A 21 -21.93 12.25 -32.46
N SER A 22 -20.82 12.14 -31.73
CA SER A 22 -20.60 11.04 -30.78
C SER A 22 -21.57 11.09 -29.60
N PHE A 23 -21.92 12.29 -29.13
CA PHE A 23 -22.92 12.48 -28.08
C PHE A 23 -24.32 12.08 -28.55
N LEU A 24 -24.78 12.57 -29.71
CA LEU A 24 -26.11 12.27 -30.24
C LEU A 24 -26.30 10.79 -30.64
N ALA A 25 -25.22 10.11 -31.02
CA ALA A 25 -25.27 8.68 -31.32
C ALA A 25 -25.58 7.82 -30.09
N SER A 26 -25.11 8.23 -28.91
CA SER A 26 -25.29 7.48 -27.67
C SER A 26 -25.24 8.44 -26.45
N PRO A 27 -26.32 9.19 -26.17
CA PRO A 27 -26.30 10.22 -25.14
C PRO A 27 -26.21 9.64 -23.73
N GLU A 28 -26.88 8.52 -23.47
CA GLU A 28 -26.93 7.88 -22.14
C GLU A 28 -25.57 7.33 -21.69
N THR A 29 -24.76 6.85 -22.64
CA THR A 29 -23.44 6.26 -22.35
C THR A 29 -22.29 7.25 -22.58
N TYR A 30 -22.58 8.50 -22.93
CA TYR A 30 -21.53 9.47 -23.22
C TYR A 30 -20.76 9.84 -21.96
N GLY A 31 -19.45 9.62 -21.96
CA GLY A 31 -18.57 9.95 -20.83
C GLY A 31 -18.64 9.00 -19.64
N THR A 32 -19.44 7.94 -19.70
CA THR A 32 -19.53 6.94 -18.61
C THR A 32 -18.36 5.96 -18.62
N ALA A 33 -17.79 5.68 -19.79
CA ALA A 33 -16.67 4.77 -19.95
C ALA A 33 -15.34 5.43 -19.50
N LYS A 34 -14.89 5.10 -18.29
CA LYS A 34 -13.56 5.45 -17.82
C LYS A 34 -12.50 4.58 -18.52
N ARG A 35 -11.48 5.20 -19.10
CA ARG A 35 -10.35 4.47 -19.68
C ARG A 35 -9.56 3.77 -18.58
N GLN A 36 -9.23 2.50 -18.80
CA GLN A 36 -8.25 1.82 -17.98
C GLN A 36 -6.92 2.57 -18.11
N GLY A 37 -6.31 2.87 -16.97
CA GLY A 37 -5.05 3.61 -16.92
C GLY A 37 -3.89 2.81 -17.53
N ARG A 38 -2.68 3.35 -17.41
CA ARG A 38 -1.48 2.63 -17.83
C ARG A 38 -1.35 1.32 -17.04
N PRO A 39 -1.11 0.17 -17.70
CA PRO A 39 -0.86 -1.08 -16.98
C PRO A 39 0.35 -0.94 -16.07
N ARG A 40 0.31 -1.62 -14.93
CA ARG A 40 1.44 -1.67 -13.99
C ARG A 40 2.61 -2.40 -14.63
N LYS A 41 3.83 -2.02 -14.26
CA LYS A 41 5.05 -2.69 -14.70
C LYS A 41 5.25 -4.06 -14.06
N LEU A 42 4.74 -4.23 -12.84
CA LEU A 42 4.82 -5.48 -12.10
C LEU A 42 3.53 -6.26 -12.26
N SER A 43 3.66 -7.55 -12.50
CA SER A 43 2.56 -8.50 -12.41
C SER A 43 2.16 -8.66 -10.94
N PRO A 44 0.86 -8.83 -10.62
CA PRO A 44 0.42 -9.13 -9.26
C PRO A 44 1.05 -10.41 -8.68
N GLU A 45 1.45 -11.36 -9.54
CA GLU A 45 2.14 -12.58 -9.12
C GLU A 45 3.57 -12.26 -8.64
N THR A 46 4.31 -11.48 -9.42
CA THR A 46 5.67 -11.04 -9.06
C THR A 46 5.65 -10.16 -7.81
N GLU A 47 4.64 -9.30 -7.65
CA GLU A 47 4.46 -8.51 -6.42
C GLU A 47 4.35 -9.41 -5.18
N ARG A 48 3.59 -10.52 -5.26
CA ARG A 48 3.46 -11.48 -4.16
C ARG A 48 4.76 -12.21 -3.86
N GLN A 49 5.45 -12.68 -4.89
CA GLN A 49 6.73 -13.37 -4.73
C GLN A 49 7.78 -12.47 -4.07
N ILE A 50 7.85 -11.20 -4.46
CA ILE A 50 8.73 -10.19 -3.83
C ILE A 50 8.41 -10.05 -2.33
N LEU A 51 7.11 -9.94 -1.98
CA LEU A 51 6.70 -9.83 -0.60
C LEU A 51 7.04 -11.10 0.18
N ASP A 52 6.69 -12.28 -0.32
CA ASP A 52 6.90 -13.53 0.40
C ASP A 52 8.38 -13.85 0.61
N VAL A 53 9.25 -13.62 -0.38
CA VAL A 53 10.71 -13.78 -0.23
C VAL A 53 11.29 -12.74 0.72
N GLY A 54 10.84 -11.50 0.63
CA GLY A 54 11.27 -10.43 1.52
C GLY A 54 10.92 -10.71 2.99
N TRP A 55 9.73 -11.24 3.25
CA TRP A 55 9.27 -11.59 4.60
C TRP A 55 9.90 -12.89 5.13
N ALA A 56 10.03 -13.92 4.29
CA ALA A 56 10.56 -15.21 4.74
C ALA A 56 12.05 -15.14 5.11
N ASN A 57 12.80 -14.28 4.43
CA ASN A 57 14.26 -14.22 4.57
C ASN A 57 14.77 -12.89 5.14
N GLU A 58 13.88 -11.97 5.53
CA GLU A 58 14.20 -10.61 6.02
C GLU A 58 15.19 -9.84 5.11
N MET A 59 15.08 -10.04 3.79
CA MET A 59 16.01 -9.51 2.79
C MET A 59 15.75 -8.05 2.44
N ASN A 60 16.81 -7.31 2.14
CA ASN A 60 16.72 -5.94 1.66
C ASN A 60 16.21 -5.89 0.20
N ALA A 61 15.61 -4.77 -0.21
CA ALA A 61 15.03 -4.60 -1.54
C ALA A 61 16.00 -4.87 -2.71
N ARG A 62 17.30 -4.60 -2.52
CA ARG A 62 18.34 -4.96 -3.52
C ARG A 62 18.56 -6.47 -3.58
N GLU A 63 18.70 -7.10 -2.43
CA GLU A 63 18.91 -8.55 -2.31
C GLU A 63 17.72 -9.33 -2.89
N VAL A 64 16.50 -8.82 -2.72
CA VAL A 64 15.30 -9.43 -3.32
C VAL A 64 15.29 -9.31 -4.84
N ILE A 65 15.77 -8.19 -5.40
CA ILE A 65 15.90 -8.04 -6.86
C ILE A 65 16.93 -9.02 -7.42
N ASP A 66 18.07 -9.14 -6.73
CA ASP A 66 19.14 -10.06 -7.12
C ASP A 66 18.68 -11.53 -6.97
N HIS A 67 17.99 -11.87 -5.89
CA HIS A 67 17.50 -13.23 -5.65
C HIS A 67 16.41 -13.68 -6.65
N LEU A 68 15.54 -12.75 -7.08
CA LEU A 68 14.46 -13.03 -8.02
C LEU A 68 14.83 -12.74 -9.49
N HIS A 69 16.08 -12.34 -9.76
CA HIS A 69 16.58 -11.94 -11.08
C HIS A 69 15.64 -10.97 -11.82
N LEU A 70 15.19 -9.93 -11.11
CA LEU A 70 14.21 -8.97 -11.64
C LEU A 70 14.87 -7.86 -12.45
N ASP A 71 15.31 -8.20 -13.65
CA ASP A 71 15.96 -7.27 -14.58
C ASP A 71 14.97 -6.21 -15.10
N GLY A 72 14.95 -5.04 -14.47
CA GLY A 72 14.12 -3.90 -14.87
C GLY A 72 13.19 -3.36 -13.79
N VAL A 73 13.21 -3.95 -12.58
CA VAL A 73 12.49 -3.45 -11.42
C VAL A 73 13.36 -2.49 -10.63
N ASN A 74 12.84 -1.30 -10.32
CA ASN A 74 13.59 -0.32 -9.54
C ASN A 74 13.47 -0.64 -8.03
N VAL A 75 14.58 -0.57 -7.29
CA VAL A 75 14.63 -0.72 -5.83
C VAL A 75 13.55 0.11 -5.13
N ARG A 76 13.31 1.35 -5.56
CA ARG A 76 12.29 2.22 -4.96
C ARG A 76 10.86 1.68 -5.13
N GLN A 77 10.59 0.94 -6.21
CA GLN A 77 9.30 0.30 -6.41
C GLN A 77 9.12 -0.86 -5.43
N VAL A 78 10.16 -1.66 -5.21
CA VAL A 78 10.15 -2.76 -4.22
C VAL A 78 9.97 -2.22 -2.79
N GLN A 79 10.70 -1.16 -2.42
CA GLN A 79 10.53 -0.51 -1.11
C GLN A 79 9.11 0.02 -0.91
N ARG A 80 8.50 0.60 -1.95
CA ARG A 80 7.11 1.05 -1.90
C ARG A 80 6.14 -0.12 -1.73
N LEU A 81 6.42 -1.28 -2.31
CA LEU A 81 5.61 -2.49 -2.09
C LEU A 81 5.69 -2.94 -0.64
N PHE A 82 6.89 -2.98 -0.05
CA PHE A 82 7.03 -3.29 1.38
C PHE A 82 6.27 -2.29 2.25
N GLN A 83 6.42 -0.99 2.01
CA GLN A 83 5.70 0.04 2.76
C GLN A 83 4.18 -0.02 2.60
N ALA A 84 3.69 -0.44 1.43
CA ALA A 84 2.27 -0.57 1.16
C ALA A 84 1.66 -1.86 1.74
N ASP A 85 2.50 -2.82 2.17
CA ASP A 85 2.04 -4.09 2.66
C ASP A 85 1.46 -3.98 4.09
N LYS A 86 0.29 -4.59 4.29
CA LYS A 86 -0.47 -4.48 5.54
C LYS A 86 0.13 -5.29 6.69
N ARG A 87 1.00 -6.26 6.39
CA ARG A 87 1.72 -7.07 7.39
C ARG A 87 2.55 -6.20 8.34
N LEU A 88 3.09 -5.05 7.87
CA LEU A 88 3.75 -4.06 8.72
C LEU A 88 2.78 -3.27 9.61
N ASN A 89 1.53 -3.07 9.20
CA ASN A 89 0.57 -2.25 9.93
C ASN A 89 -0.12 -2.99 11.09
N THR A 90 -0.04 -4.32 11.14
CA THR A 90 -0.64 -5.14 12.21
C THR A 90 0.24 -5.32 13.44
N SER A 91 1.54 -5.02 13.39
CA SER A 91 2.39 -4.97 14.61
C SER A 91 2.27 -3.64 15.36
N ALA A 92 1.66 -2.61 14.75
CA ALA A 92 1.30 -1.37 15.40
C ALA A 92 -0.12 -1.47 15.99
N THR A 93 -0.28 -2.25 17.06
CA THR A 93 -1.41 -2.07 17.99
C THR A 93 -1.38 -0.61 18.45
N PRO A 94 -2.42 0.22 18.25
CA PRO A 94 -2.51 1.47 18.97
C PRO A 94 -2.61 1.09 20.45
N MET A 95 -1.57 1.43 21.21
CA MET A 95 -1.59 1.39 22.67
C MET A 95 -2.92 1.98 23.13
N PRO A 96 -3.77 1.26 23.89
CA PRO A 96 -4.87 1.93 24.56
C PRO A 96 -4.22 2.96 25.48
N SER A 97 -4.50 4.24 25.25
CA SER A 97 -4.10 5.30 26.17
C SER A 97 -4.72 4.99 27.53
N THR A 98 -3.93 4.44 28.44
CA THR A 98 -4.35 4.20 29.81
C THR A 98 -4.44 5.55 30.52
N SER A 99 -5.64 6.10 30.48
CA SER A 99 -6.06 7.20 31.34
C SER A 99 -7.12 6.67 32.31
N LEU A 100 -6.70 6.58 33.57
CA LEU A 100 -7.47 6.61 34.83
C LEU A 100 -8.04 5.32 35.45
N LEU A 101 -7.56 5.12 36.70
CA LEU A 101 -8.19 4.55 37.90
C LEU A 101 -8.09 3.04 38.14
N SER A 102 -7.15 2.66 39.01
CA SER A 102 -7.52 1.89 40.21
C SER A 102 -6.54 2.18 41.35
N LEU A 103 -7.08 2.75 42.44
CA LEU A 103 -6.44 2.86 43.74
C LEU A 103 -6.41 1.47 44.42
N CYS A 104 -5.25 1.09 44.95
CA CYS A 104 -5.00 0.21 46.10
C CYS A 104 -3.48 0.13 46.20
N GLY A 105 -2.76 0.37 47.28
CA GLY A 105 -3.04 0.62 48.68
C GLY A 105 -1.66 0.48 49.32
N ASP A 106 -1.26 1.47 50.11
CA ASP A 106 0.05 1.63 50.76
C ASP A 106 0.22 0.59 51.90
N VAL A 107 1.26 -0.26 51.88
CA VAL A 107 2.02 -0.73 53.07
C VAL A 107 3.40 -1.22 52.60
N GLY A 108 4.47 -0.57 53.07
CA GLY A 108 5.86 -1.00 52.84
C GLY A 108 6.29 -2.18 53.71
N GLU A 109 7.46 -2.76 53.40
CA GLU A 109 8.32 -3.42 54.38
C GLU A 109 9.75 -3.50 53.80
N GLU A 110 10.72 -3.30 54.67
CA GLU A 110 12.13 -3.06 54.40
C GLU A 110 12.97 -4.30 54.01
N ARG A 111 13.99 -4.03 53.18
CA ARG A 111 15.42 -4.37 53.38
C ARG A 111 15.89 -5.85 53.44
N ALA A 112 16.73 -6.14 52.44
CA ALA A 112 17.97 -6.94 52.41
C ALA A 112 17.99 -8.37 52.95
N ASP A 113 18.43 -9.30 52.10
CA ASP A 113 19.53 -10.19 52.45
C ASP A 113 20.35 -10.53 51.19
N ASP A 114 21.66 -10.39 51.33
CA ASP A 114 22.71 -10.79 50.41
C ASP A 114 22.68 -12.29 50.13
N MET A 115 23.36 -12.75 49.08
CA MET A 115 24.46 -13.71 49.18
C MET A 115 24.86 -14.25 47.80
N GLU A 116 26.08 -13.90 47.42
CA GLU A 116 26.85 -14.56 46.38
C GLU A 116 26.80 -16.09 46.50
N HIS A 117 26.71 -16.78 45.37
CA HIS A 117 27.41 -18.05 45.23
C HIS A 117 27.93 -18.23 43.81
N LEU A 118 29.18 -17.80 43.64
CA LEU A 118 30.14 -18.47 42.77
C LEU A 118 30.14 -19.98 43.08
N SER A 119 29.90 -20.79 42.06
CA SER A 119 30.64 -22.04 41.83
C SER A 119 30.57 -22.34 40.34
N MET A 120 31.67 -22.34 39.58
CA MET A 120 32.86 -23.20 39.61
C MET A 120 32.75 -24.24 38.48
N LEU A 121 33.87 -24.35 37.78
CA LEU A 121 34.19 -25.19 36.63
C LEU A 121 33.81 -26.66 36.85
N ASP A 122 33.49 -27.36 35.76
CA ASP A 122 34.21 -28.57 35.32
C ASP A 122 33.58 -29.12 34.02
N ILE A 123 34.37 -29.12 32.93
CA ILE A 123 34.59 -30.16 31.88
C ILE A 123 35.37 -29.52 30.73
#